data_AF-A0A9P3LNZ2-F1
#
_entry.id   AF-A0A9P3LNZ2-F1
#
_cell.length_a   1.000
_cell.length_b   1.000
_cell.length_c   1.000
_cell.angle_alpha   90.00
_cell.angle_beta   90.00
_cell.angle_gamma   90.00
#
_symmetry.space_group_name_H-M   'P 1'
#
loop_
_entity.id
_entity.type
_entity.pdbx_description
1 polymer ?
#
loop_
_entity_poly.entity_id
_entity_poly.type
_entity_poly.pdbx_seq_one_letter_code
_entity_poly.pdbx_strand_id
1 'polypeptide(L)'
;MEGEQARIEVLGGDVVTQDEFVQQALESPRGNTDASSAFSSSPGLSSLSLFHPSSPFSFESDLHTIPPLPLNPDDPLSWSPVRQPHGSMSFSVFNSHVFPTSHLQDDRASEASSDREATPDTDVPDTLQDAPAWVVFQYNKFLEEDVPDKVKEDWNGLLDDWVALEREMGFSTPHNGFSPTDRPEALGLWVKKGRKKHIEIKNPCTFCSAWYHWWKSVNPAWRREAGDVLAIEGDGNWSTMFLPGPNRFLNVLGSLLGVRDIERNDEKWICAVRDVRWTVSQVLAAK
;
A
#
# COMPACT_ATOMS: atom_id res chain seq x y z
N MET A 1 36.46 -47.54 -16.35
CA MET A 1 35.71 -46.87 -15.27
C MET A 1 35.94 -45.38 -15.44
N GLU A 2 35.18 -44.81 -16.36
CA GLU A 2 35.15 -43.38 -16.65
C GLU A 2 34.21 -42.72 -15.63
N GLY A 3 34.71 -41.69 -14.94
CA GLY A 3 33.95 -40.89 -13.99
C GLY A 3 33.66 -39.54 -14.61
N GLU A 4 32.40 -39.35 -14.97
CA GLU A 4 31.83 -38.19 -15.64
C GLU A 4 31.71 -37.01 -14.66
N GLN A 5 32.49 -35.94 -14.88
CA GLN A 5 32.37 -34.67 -14.17
C GLN A 5 31.36 -33.78 -14.89
N ALA A 6 30.18 -33.62 -14.29
CA ALA A 6 29.18 -32.65 -14.71
C ALA A 6 29.64 -31.23 -14.34
N ARG A 7 29.91 -30.43 -15.37
CA ARG A 7 30.24 -29.00 -15.33
C ARG A 7 28.93 -28.22 -15.40
N ILE A 8 28.55 -27.54 -14.31
CA ILE A 8 27.42 -26.62 -14.29
C ILE A 8 27.94 -25.24 -14.70
N GLU A 9 27.61 -24.82 -15.92
CA GLU A 9 27.78 -23.45 -16.38
C GLU A 9 26.64 -22.60 -15.83
N VAL A 10 26.97 -21.68 -14.93
CA VAL A 10 26.06 -20.62 -14.46
C VAL A 10 26.02 -19.55 -15.54
N LEU A 11 24.91 -19.48 -16.27
CA LEU A 11 24.60 -18.39 -17.18
C LEU A 11 24.39 -17.11 -16.37
N GLY A 12 25.25 -16.12 -16.60
CA GLY A 12 25.16 -14.79 -16.03
C GLY A 12 23.87 -14.11 -16.48
N GLY A 13 22.98 -13.87 -15.54
CA GLY A 13 21.95 -12.85 -15.64
C GLY A 13 22.48 -11.59 -14.98
N ASP A 14 22.70 -10.55 -15.77
CA ASP A 14 23.05 -9.23 -15.26
C ASP A 14 21.89 -8.69 -14.42
N VAL A 15 22.18 -8.35 -13.16
CA VAL A 15 21.28 -7.62 -12.28
C VAL A 15 21.25 -6.18 -12.78
N VAL A 16 20.24 -5.85 -13.58
CA VAL A 16 19.94 -4.48 -13.97
C VAL A 16 19.43 -3.75 -12.73
N THR A 17 20.22 -2.82 -12.23
CA THR A 17 19.86 -1.96 -11.11
C THR A 17 18.97 -0.82 -11.58
N GLN A 18 18.06 -0.38 -10.71
CA GLN A 18 17.00 0.58 -11.04
C GLN A 18 17.54 1.96 -11.50
N ASP A 19 18.81 2.26 -11.22
CA ASP A 19 19.49 3.49 -11.65
C ASP A 19 19.80 3.53 -13.16
N GLU A 20 19.94 2.39 -13.85
CA GLU A 20 20.20 2.37 -15.29
C GLU A 20 18.97 2.74 -16.13
N PHE A 21 17.76 2.55 -15.59
CA PHE A 21 16.52 2.80 -16.32
C PHE A 21 16.17 4.29 -16.44
N VAL A 22 16.65 5.12 -15.51
CA VAL A 22 16.43 6.57 -15.53
C VAL A 22 17.29 7.26 -16.61
N GLN A 23 18.46 6.72 -16.93
CA GLN A 23 19.31 7.30 -17.98
C GLN A 23 18.85 6.94 -19.40
N GLN A 24 18.25 5.77 -19.60
CA GLN A 24 17.81 5.34 -20.93
C GLN A 24 16.56 6.09 -21.46
N ALA A 25 15.81 6.75 -20.56
CA ALA A 25 14.67 7.59 -20.93
C ALA A 25 15.06 9.00 -21.46
N LEU A 26 16.32 9.41 -21.30
CA LEU A 26 16.82 10.72 -21.76
C LEU A 26 17.51 10.71 -23.13
N GLU A 27 17.74 9.52 -23.71
CA GLU A 27 18.49 9.37 -24.98
C GLU A 27 17.66 8.76 -26.13
N SER A 28 16.37 9.12 -26.25
CA SER A 28 15.60 8.77 -27.45
C SER A 28 15.69 9.88 -28.51
N PRO A 29 16.31 9.65 -29.69
CA PRO A 29 16.41 10.63 -30.75
C PRO A 29 15.04 10.84 -31.42
N ARG A 30 14.59 12.08 -31.48
CA ARG A 30 13.41 12.50 -32.25
C ARG A 30 13.61 12.15 -33.72
N GLY A 31 12.60 11.51 -34.31
CA GLY A 31 12.60 11.05 -35.70
C GLY A 31 12.81 12.16 -36.72
N ASN A 32 13.59 11.82 -37.76
CA ASN A 32 13.75 12.57 -38.99
C ASN A 32 12.49 12.46 -39.86
N THR A 33 11.97 13.60 -40.30
CA THR A 33 11.15 13.71 -41.51
C THR A 33 11.97 14.41 -42.59
N ASP A 34 12.13 13.73 -43.72
CA ASP A 34 12.76 14.25 -44.93
C ASP A 34 11.92 15.36 -45.59
N ALA A 35 12.59 16.45 -45.99
CA ALA A 35 12.19 17.27 -47.13
C ALA A 35 13.41 18.03 -47.71
N SER A 36 13.81 17.64 -48.92
CA SER A 36 14.85 18.25 -49.74
C SER A 36 14.48 19.67 -50.23
N SER A 37 15.37 20.65 -50.09
CA SER A 37 16.21 21.17 -51.21
C SER A 37 16.77 22.58 -50.95
N ALA A 38 18.08 22.68 -51.20
CA ALA A 38 18.88 23.79 -51.75
C ALA A 38 18.73 25.24 -51.22
N PHE A 39 19.82 25.79 -50.64
CA PHE A 39 20.56 26.91 -51.26
C PHE A 39 21.92 27.18 -50.56
N SER A 40 22.98 27.17 -51.39
CA SER A 40 24.23 27.93 -51.40
C SER A 40 24.92 28.50 -50.13
N SER A 41 26.16 28.03 -49.92
CA SER A 41 27.45 28.74 -49.69
C SER A 41 27.56 29.94 -48.73
N SER A 42 28.33 29.77 -47.63
CA SER A 42 29.73 30.26 -47.45
C SER A 42 30.14 30.44 -45.97
N PRO A 43 31.45 30.42 -45.64
CA PRO A 43 31.96 30.14 -44.31
C PRO A 43 32.33 31.40 -43.50
N GLY A 44 32.26 31.31 -42.17
CA GLY A 44 32.73 32.34 -41.25
C GLY A 44 33.17 31.74 -39.93
N LEU A 45 34.49 31.56 -39.78
CA LEU A 45 35.18 31.26 -38.53
C LEU A 45 35.17 32.49 -37.62
N SER A 46 34.82 32.29 -36.35
CA SER A 46 35.15 33.08 -35.13
C SER A 46 34.18 32.58 -34.05
N SER A 47 34.46 32.37 -32.78
CA SER A 47 35.59 32.68 -31.91
C SER A 47 35.34 31.84 -30.64
N LEU A 48 36.34 31.10 -30.17
CA LEU A 48 36.28 30.38 -28.90
C LEU A 48 36.37 31.37 -27.73
N SER A 49 35.28 31.56 -27.00
CA SER A 49 35.28 32.25 -25.71
C SER A 49 35.34 31.22 -24.58
N LEU A 50 36.50 31.16 -23.93
CA LEU A 50 36.75 30.52 -22.64
C LEU A 50 35.70 30.98 -21.61
N PHE A 51 34.98 30.03 -21.01
CA PHE A 51 34.28 30.26 -19.75
C PHE A 51 35.26 30.02 -18.59
N HIS A 52 35.51 31.06 -17.80
CA HIS A 52 36.14 30.98 -16.49
C HIS A 52 35.04 30.80 -15.41
N PRO A 53 35.27 29.96 -14.37
CA PRO A 53 34.40 29.85 -13.22
C PRO A 53 34.78 30.88 -12.13
N SER A 54 33.80 31.63 -11.65
CA SER A 54 33.84 32.48 -10.45
C SER A 54 32.38 32.57 -9.97
N SER A 55 31.96 32.44 -8.73
CA SER A 55 32.54 32.23 -7.40
C SER A 55 31.37 31.75 -6.50
N PRO A 56 31.60 31.29 -5.27
CA PRO A 56 30.56 30.65 -4.45
C PRO A 56 29.57 31.65 -3.86
N PHE A 57 28.29 31.28 -3.88
CA PHE A 57 27.23 31.96 -3.14
C PHE A 57 27.45 31.79 -1.64
N SER A 58 27.77 32.89 -0.94
CA SER A 58 27.67 33.00 0.51
C SER A 58 26.21 33.29 0.88
N PHE A 59 25.59 32.39 1.64
CA PHE A 59 24.28 32.59 2.23
C PHE A 59 24.47 33.22 3.61
N GLU A 60 24.47 34.55 3.69
CA GLU A 60 24.35 35.27 4.96
C GLU A 60 22.93 35.05 5.49
N SER A 61 22.85 34.39 6.66
CA SER A 61 21.61 34.14 7.37
C SER A 61 21.35 35.30 8.33
N ASP A 62 20.51 36.25 7.90
CA ASP A 62 20.00 37.30 8.76
C ASP A 62 19.04 36.72 9.80
N LEU A 63 19.57 36.50 11.01
CA LEU A 63 18.81 36.23 12.23
C LEU A 63 17.98 37.47 12.58
N HIS A 64 16.75 37.54 12.08
CA HIS A 64 15.76 38.45 12.64
C HIS A 64 15.42 38.04 14.08
N THR A 65 15.97 38.82 15.01
CA THR A 65 15.67 38.79 16.43
C THR A 65 14.19 39.11 16.65
N ILE A 66 13.41 38.13 17.09
CA ILE A 66 12.02 38.31 17.54
C ILE A 66 12.06 39.02 18.91
N PRO A 67 11.41 40.18 19.09
CA PRO A 67 11.31 40.81 20.40
C PRO A 67 10.41 39.98 21.33
N PRO A 68 10.75 39.86 22.63
CA PRO A 68 9.94 39.11 23.58
C PRO A 68 8.59 39.81 23.83
N LEU A 69 7.52 39.04 23.77
CA LEU A 69 6.18 39.49 24.19
C LEU A 69 6.17 39.79 25.70
N PRO A 70 5.48 40.84 26.15
CA PRO A 70 5.34 41.14 27.57
C PRO A 70 4.46 40.08 28.25
N LEU A 71 5.03 39.38 29.23
CA LEU A 71 4.32 38.55 30.20
C LEU A 71 3.44 39.47 31.07
N ASN A 72 2.13 39.25 31.04
CA ASN A 72 1.17 39.95 31.88
C ASN A 72 1.05 39.18 33.22
N PRO A 73 1.44 39.77 34.37
CA PRO A 73 1.55 39.05 35.64
C PRO A 73 0.25 38.92 36.46
N ASP A 74 -0.90 39.38 35.95
CA ASP A 74 -2.16 39.45 36.71
C ASP A 74 -3.32 38.66 36.08
N ASP A 75 -3.17 37.35 35.85
CA ASP A 75 -4.31 36.47 35.55
C ASP A 75 -4.49 35.37 36.63
N PRO A 76 -5.15 35.68 37.75
CA PRO A 76 -5.47 34.72 38.79
C PRO A 76 -6.83 34.04 38.53
N LEU A 77 -6.78 32.72 38.36
CA LEU A 77 -7.82 31.75 38.72
C LEU A 77 -9.11 31.71 37.87
N SER A 78 -9.19 30.73 36.96
CA SER A 78 -10.45 29.99 36.72
C SER A 78 -10.17 28.66 35.99
N TRP A 79 -9.60 27.70 36.72
CA TRP A 79 -9.74 26.29 36.35
C TRP A 79 -11.09 25.80 36.87
N SER A 80 -12.10 25.80 36.01
CA SER A 80 -13.35 25.08 36.26
C SER A 80 -13.33 23.74 35.50
N PRO A 81 -13.44 22.59 36.18
CA PRO A 81 -13.55 21.29 35.54
C PRO A 81 -15.01 20.85 35.53
N VAL A 82 -15.75 20.99 34.41
CA VAL A 82 -17.13 20.44 34.35
C VAL A 82 -17.51 19.88 32.98
N ARG A 83 -17.68 18.55 32.98
CA ARG A 83 -18.54 17.66 32.16
C ARG A 83 -18.26 17.53 30.66
N GLN A 84 -17.56 16.45 30.34
CA GLN A 84 -17.84 15.71 29.11
C GLN A 84 -19.21 15.01 29.24
N PRO A 85 -20.12 15.13 28.25
CA PRO A 85 -21.29 14.29 28.20
C PRO A 85 -20.86 12.85 27.92
N HIS A 86 -21.16 11.94 28.84
CA HIS A 86 -21.14 10.50 28.62
C HIS A 86 -22.16 10.13 27.54
N GLY A 87 -21.76 10.26 26.27
CA GLY A 87 -22.39 9.58 25.15
C GLY A 87 -21.90 8.15 25.10
N SER A 88 -22.43 7.30 25.99
CA SER A 88 -22.29 5.85 25.91
C SER A 88 -22.99 5.38 24.62
N MET A 89 -22.26 5.36 23.51
CA MET A 89 -22.68 4.59 22.35
C MET A 89 -22.30 3.14 22.60
N SER A 90 -23.23 2.44 23.27
CA SER A 90 -23.27 0.98 23.30
C SER A 90 -23.42 0.49 21.86
N PHE A 91 -22.34 0.00 21.26
CA PHE A 91 -22.44 -0.84 20.07
C PHE A 91 -22.96 -2.20 20.53
N SER A 92 -24.25 -2.44 20.32
CA SER A 92 -24.86 -3.74 20.56
C SER A 92 -24.12 -4.82 19.77
N VAL A 93 -23.60 -5.80 20.50
CA VAL A 93 -23.19 -7.10 19.99
C VAL A 93 -24.36 -7.66 19.17
N PHE A 94 -24.12 -8.02 17.91
CA PHE A 94 -25.10 -8.70 17.07
C PHE A 94 -25.42 -10.05 17.71
N ASN A 95 -26.56 -10.10 18.41
CA ASN A 95 -27.15 -11.31 18.94
C ASN A 95 -27.76 -12.10 17.77
N SER A 96 -27.36 -13.35 17.63
CA SER A 96 -27.87 -14.31 16.66
C SER A 96 -29.37 -14.51 16.87
N HIS A 97 -30.18 -14.11 15.90
CA HIS A 97 -31.59 -14.48 15.87
C HIS A 97 -31.72 -15.97 15.58
N VAL A 98 -32.05 -16.71 16.65
CA VAL A 98 -32.68 -18.02 16.60
C VAL A 98 -34.05 -17.85 15.94
N PHE A 99 -34.21 -18.41 14.74
CA PHE A 99 -35.51 -18.53 14.10
C PHE A 99 -36.32 -19.67 14.76
N PRO A 100 -37.65 -19.52 14.93
CA PRO A 100 -38.49 -20.60 15.42
C PRO A 100 -38.73 -21.63 14.31
N THR A 101 -38.28 -22.86 14.58
CA THR A 101 -38.55 -24.05 13.77
C THR A 101 -40.05 -24.36 13.77
N SER A 102 -40.70 -24.12 12.63
CA SER A 102 -42.06 -24.61 12.40
C SER A 102 -41.97 -26.05 11.91
N HIS A 103 -42.43 -26.95 12.77
CA HIS A 103 -42.52 -28.38 12.54
C HIS A 103 -43.71 -28.68 11.61
N LEU A 104 -43.42 -29.12 10.38
CA LEU A 104 -44.36 -29.83 9.52
C LEU A 104 -43.67 -31.12 9.06
N GLN A 105 -44.13 -32.24 9.62
CA GLN A 105 -43.85 -33.58 9.15
C GLN A 105 -44.62 -33.82 7.86
N ASP A 106 -43.91 -34.19 6.80
CA ASP A 106 -44.47 -34.93 5.68
C ASP A 106 -43.59 -36.17 5.46
N ASP A 107 -44.18 -37.32 5.79
CA ASP A 107 -43.64 -38.64 5.55
C ASP A 107 -43.69 -38.93 4.04
N ARG A 108 -42.52 -38.98 3.39
CA ARG A 108 -42.39 -39.63 2.09
C ARG A 108 -41.05 -40.33 1.98
N ALA A 109 -41.09 -41.63 2.27
CA ALA A 109 -40.03 -42.57 1.94
C ALA A 109 -39.75 -42.53 0.42
N SER A 110 -38.51 -42.22 0.06
CA SER A 110 -37.96 -42.48 -1.26
C SER A 110 -36.49 -42.84 -1.07
N GLU A 111 -36.23 -44.13 -1.26
CA GLU A 111 -34.90 -44.70 -1.40
C GLU A 111 -34.26 -44.06 -2.63
N ALA A 112 -33.29 -43.17 -2.41
CA ALA A 112 -32.45 -42.60 -3.45
C ALA A 112 -31.00 -42.92 -3.13
N SER A 113 -30.36 -43.55 -4.11
CA SER A 113 -28.96 -43.96 -4.15
C SER A 113 -28.04 -42.90 -3.59
N SER A 114 -27.28 -43.30 -2.56
CA SER A 114 -26.27 -42.50 -1.87
C SER A 114 -24.99 -42.45 -2.70
N ASP A 115 -25.04 -41.80 -3.86
CA ASP A 115 -23.84 -41.31 -4.54
C ASP A 115 -23.44 -39.99 -3.87
N ARG A 116 -22.73 -40.11 -2.74
CA ARG A 116 -22.06 -38.98 -2.09
C ARG A 116 -20.94 -38.53 -3.03
N GLU A 117 -21.30 -37.61 -3.92
CA GLU A 117 -20.37 -36.81 -4.70
C GLU A 117 -19.34 -36.25 -3.74
N ALA A 118 -18.11 -36.76 -3.84
CA ALA A 118 -17.01 -36.34 -2.99
C ALA A 118 -16.87 -34.83 -3.16
N THR A 119 -17.17 -34.08 -2.10
CA THR A 119 -16.91 -32.65 -2.08
C THR A 119 -15.43 -32.48 -2.40
N PRO A 120 -15.06 -31.77 -3.47
CA PRO A 120 -13.66 -31.56 -3.80
C PRO A 120 -12.98 -30.96 -2.56
N ASP A 121 -11.99 -31.70 -2.04
CA ASP A 121 -11.13 -31.23 -0.95
C ASP A 121 -10.58 -29.89 -1.42
N THR A 122 -11.18 -28.82 -0.91
CA THR A 122 -10.73 -27.48 -1.19
C THR A 122 -9.58 -27.30 -0.23
N ASP A 123 -8.39 -27.72 -0.66
CA ASP A 123 -7.15 -27.58 0.09
C ASP A 123 -7.03 -26.12 0.52
N VAL A 124 -7.35 -25.87 1.79
CA VAL A 124 -7.16 -24.56 2.39
C VAL A 124 -5.66 -24.33 2.38
N PRO A 125 -5.17 -23.23 1.79
CA PRO A 125 -3.74 -22.93 1.80
C PRO A 125 -3.18 -23.03 3.21
N ASP A 126 -2.03 -23.67 3.39
CA ASP A 126 -1.35 -23.79 4.69
C ASP A 126 -1.21 -22.43 5.39
N THR A 127 -1.10 -21.34 4.62
CA THR A 127 -1.04 -19.96 5.11
C THR A 127 -2.25 -19.54 5.95
N LEU A 128 -3.43 -20.16 5.75
CA LEU A 128 -4.67 -19.86 6.46
C LEU A 128 -4.99 -20.81 7.61
N GLN A 129 -4.12 -21.79 7.90
CA GLN A 129 -4.33 -22.71 9.03
C GLN A 129 -4.48 -21.90 10.33
N ASP A 130 -5.50 -22.17 11.14
CA ASP A 130 -5.81 -21.42 12.39
C ASP A 130 -6.19 -19.93 12.23
N ALA A 131 -6.31 -19.41 11.01
CA ALA A 131 -6.74 -18.03 10.79
C ALA A 131 -8.23 -17.86 11.16
N PRO A 132 -8.62 -16.76 11.82
CA PRO A 132 -10.02 -16.53 12.14
C PRO A 132 -10.83 -16.30 10.87
N ALA A 133 -12.13 -16.60 10.92
CA ALA A 133 -13.03 -16.53 9.77
C ALA A 133 -12.99 -15.18 9.02
N TRP A 134 -12.73 -14.07 9.70
CA TRP A 134 -12.62 -12.76 9.05
C TRP A 134 -11.38 -12.61 8.18
N VAL A 135 -10.24 -13.24 8.55
CA VAL A 135 -9.02 -13.25 7.72
C VAL A 135 -9.24 -14.13 6.51
N VAL A 136 -9.72 -15.36 6.73
CA VAL A 136 -10.04 -16.32 5.65
C VAL A 136 -10.98 -15.69 4.63
N PHE A 137 -12.06 -15.05 5.09
CA PHE A 137 -13.02 -14.37 4.23
C PHE A 137 -12.36 -13.27 3.37
N GLN A 138 -11.53 -12.42 3.96
CA GLN A 138 -10.90 -11.31 3.23
C GLN A 138 -9.77 -11.78 2.32
N TYR A 139 -8.98 -12.77 2.74
CA TYR A 139 -7.94 -13.37 1.92
C TYR A 139 -8.54 -13.98 0.65
N ASN A 140 -9.56 -14.84 0.78
CA ASN A 140 -10.22 -15.45 -0.38
C ASN A 140 -10.84 -14.39 -1.28
N LYS A 141 -11.50 -13.39 -0.69
CA LYS A 141 -12.05 -12.26 -1.45
C LYS A 141 -10.98 -11.54 -2.27
N PHE A 142 -9.80 -11.30 -1.72
CA PHE A 142 -8.70 -10.63 -2.44
C PHE A 142 -7.96 -11.55 -3.41
N LEU A 143 -7.95 -12.86 -3.17
CA LEU A 143 -7.37 -13.85 -4.07
C LEU A 143 -8.20 -14.01 -5.34
N GLU A 144 -9.52 -13.86 -5.25
CA GLU A 144 -10.47 -13.91 -6.37
C GLU A 144 -10.43 -12.66 -7.26
N GLU A 145 -9.71 -11.61 -6.86
CA GLU A 145 -9.62 -10.36 -7.62
C GLU A 145 -8.81 -10.52 -8.91
N ASP A 146 -9.33 -9.98 -10.00
CA ASP A 146 -8.63 -9.96 -11.29
C ASP A 146 -7.46 -8.96 -11.24
N VAL A 147 -6.25 -9.48 -11.11
CA VAL A 147 -4.98 -8.74 -11.05
C VAL A 147 -4.14 -9.09 -12.28
N PRO A 148 -3.53 -8.11 -12.98
CA PRO A 148 -2.67 -8.37 -14.13
C PRO A 148 -1.58 -9.42 -13.84
N ASP A 149 -1.35 -10.35 -14.77
CA ASP A 149 -0.42 -11.48 -14.59
C ASP A 149 0.98 -11.05 -14.11
N LYS A 150 1.49 -9.93 -14.63
CA LYS A 150 2.80 -9.38 -14.27
C LYS A 150 2.93 -8.91 -12.81
N VAL A 151 1.82 -8.76 -12.08
CA VAL A 151 1.76 -8.34 -10.67
C VAL A 151 1.19 -9.45 -9.79
N LYS A 152 0.65 -10.52 -10.37
CA LYS A 152 -0.08 -11.56 -9.65
C LYS A 152 0.76 -12.23 -8.57
N GLU A 153 2.04 -12.48 -8.86
CA GLU A 153 2.98 -13.02 -7.87
C GLU A 153 3.22 -12.04 -6.70
N ASP A 154 3.41 -10.75 -7.00
CA ASP A 154 3.56 -9.71 -5.98
C ASP A 154 2.30 -9.53 -5.13
N TRP A 155 1.14 -9.61 -5.76
CA TRP A 155 -0.15 -9.52 -5.07
C TRP A 155 -0.37 -10.70 -4.14
N ASN A 156 -0.19 -11.93 -4.63
CA ASN A 156 -0.35 -13.13 -3.81
C ASN A 156 0.64 -13.16 -2.65
N GLY A 157 1.91 -12.84 -2.92
CA GLY A 157 2.93 -12.73 -1.87
C GLY A 157 2.59 -11.67 -0.82
N LEU A 158 2.02 -10.53 -1.23
CA LEU A 158 1.52 -9.52 -0.29
C LEU A 158 0.38 -10.04 0.59
N LEU A 159 -0.53 -10.86 0.04
CA LEU A 159 -1.60 -11.47 0.83
C LEU A 159 -1.04 -12.48 1.85
N ASP A 160 -0.07 -13.30 1.44
CA ASP A 160 0.62 -14.25 2.33
C ASP A 160 1.37 -13.52 3.46
N ASP A 161 2.16 -12.50 3.11
CA ASP A 161 2.90 -11.66 4.07
C ASP A 161 1.95 -10.97 5.06
N TRP A 162 0.77 -10.51 4.59
CA TRP A 162 -0.24 -9.91 5.46
C TRP A 162 -0.83 -10.92 6.45
N VAL A 163 -1.17 -12.14 5.99
CA VAL A 163 -1.69 -13.19 6.88
C VAL A 163 -0.63 -13.60 7.90
N ALA A 164 0.62 -13.76 7.48
CA ALA A 164 1.74 -14.03 8.39
C ALA A 164 1.91 -12.93 9.44
N LEU A 165 1.85 -11.66 9.05
CA LEU A 165 1.92 -10.54 9.97
C LEU A 165 0.75 -10.54 10.98
N GLU A 166 -0.49 -10.80 10.53
CA GLU A 166 -1.63 -10.87 11.44
C GLU A 166 -1.51 -12.06 12.40
N ARG A 167 -0.97 -13.20 11.94
CA ARG A 167 -0.69 -14.37 12.76
C ARG A 167 0.31 -14.08 13.88
N GLU A 168 1.43 -13.44 13.56
CA GLU A 168 2.43 -13.00 14.55
C GLU A 168 1.83 -12.03 15.58
N MET A 169 0.81 -11.28 15.18
CA MET A 169 0.10 -10.36 16.06
C MET A 169 -1.11 -11.01 16.77
N GLY A 170 -1.23 -12.34 16.69
CA GLY A 170 -2.27 -13.13 17.34
C GLY A 170 -3.68 -12.83 16.84
N PHE A 171 -3.81 -12.35 15.60
CA PHE A 171 -5.05 -11.90 14.98
C PHE A 171 -5.89 -10.93 15.85
N SER A 172 -5.20 -10.13 16.66
CA SER A 172 -5.85 -9.18 17.57
C SER A 172 -6.67 -8.15 16.78
N THR A 173 -7.80 -7.69 17.35
CA THR A 173 -8.73 -6.77 16.67
C THR A 173 -8.89 -5.46 17.43
N PRO A 174 -7.80 -4.72 17.70
CA PRO A 174 -7.92 -3.44 18.38
C PRO A 174 -8.73 -2.44 17.54
N HIS A 175 -9.42 -1.55 18.23
CA HIS A 175 -10.15 -0.45 17.59
C HIS A 175 -9.22 0.58 16.93
N ASN A 176 -7.95 0.62 17.35
CA ASN A 176 -6.96 1.54 16.79
C ASN A 176 -6.54 1.05 15.40
N GLY A 177 -6.35 1.98 14.47
CA GLY A 177 -5.90 1.72 13.10
C GLY A 177 -4.73 2.63 12.72
N PHE A 178 -4.38 2.65 11.44
CA PHE A 178 -3.59 3.76 10.92
C PHE A 178 -4.34 5.09 11.09
N SER A 179 -3.58 6.19 11.09
CA SER A 179 -4.17 7.53 11.19
C SER A 179 -5.31 7.71 10.17
N PRO A 180 -6.45 8.30 10.58
CA PRO A 180 -7.49 8.70 9.64
C PRO A 180 -7.14 10.00 8.92
N THR A 181 -6.12 10.74 9.36
CA THR A 181 -5.63 11.96 8.69
C THR A 181 -5.26 11.63 7.25
N ASP A 182 -5.68 12.49 6.32
CA ASP A 182 -5.45 12.39 4.87
C ASP A 182 -6.02 11.16 4.17
N ARG A 183 -6.72 10.27 4.89
CA ARG A 183 -7.34 9.08 4.33
C ARG A 183 -8.36 9.48 3.26
N PRO A 184 -8.37 8.82 2.08
CA PRO A 184 -9.42 9.03 1.08
C PRO A 184 -10.82 8.84 1.67
N GLU A 185 -11.74 9.78 1.41
CA GLU A 185 -13.10 9.74 1.97
C GLU A 185 -13.81 8.42 1.63
N ALA A 186 -13.66 7.94 0.38
CA ALA A 186 -14.25 6.70 -0.08
C ALA A 186 -13.76 5.48 0.74
N LEU A 187 -12.48 5.46 1.12
CA LEU A 187 -11.92 4.44 2.01
C LEU A 187 -12.52 4.54 3.42
N GLY A 188 -12.65 5.75 3.95
CA GLY A 188 -13.32 5.99 5.23
C GLY A 188 -14.77 5.48 5.25
N LEU A 189 -15.52 5.72 4.17
CA LEU A 189 -16.90 5.22 4.01
C LEU A 189 -16.95 3.70 3.88
N TRP A 190 -16.02 3.09 3.14
CA TRP A 190 -15.92 1.64 3.00
C TRP A 190 -15.64 0.94 4.35
N VAL A 191 -14.73 1.51 5.16
CA VAL A 191 -14.49 1.05 6.54
C VAL A 191 -15.74 1.16 7.39
N LYS A 192 -16.45 2.30 7.36
CA LYS A 192 -17.71 2.51 8.10
C LYS A 192 -18.82 1.53 7.67
N LYS A 193 -18.85 1.13 6.40
CA LYS A 193 -19.78 0.13 5.85
C LYS A 193 -19.35 -1.33 6.13
N GLY A 194 -18.29 -1.55 6.92
CA GLY A 194 -17.82 -2.87 7.30
C GLY A 194 -17.14 -3.66 6.18
N ARG A 195 -16.60 -2.99 5.15
CA ARG A 195 -15.77 -3.60 4.10
C ARG A 195 -16.45 -4.67 3.24
N LYS A 196 -17.78 -4.73 3.25
CA LYS A 196 -18.56 -5.78 2.58
C LYS A 196 -18.45 -5.71 1.05
N LYS A 197 -18.56 -4.51 0.48
CA LYS A 197 -18.56 -4.25 -0.97
C LYS A 197 -17.21 -3.72 -1.46
N HIS A 198 -17.08 -3.40 -2.74
CA HIS A 198 -15.95 -2.63 -3.26
C HIS A 198 -16.02 -1.16 -2.80
N ILE A 199 -14.92 -0.44 -2.93
CA ILE A 199 -14.87 0.99 -2.60
C ILE A 199 -15.63 1.76 -3.68
N GLU A 200 -16.61 2.56 -3.27
CA GLU A 200 -17.37 3.43 -4.16
C GLU A 200 -16.58 4.72 -4.41
N ILE A 201 -15.92 4.83 -5.58
CA ILE A 201 -15.07 5.99 -5.91
C ILE A 201 -15.83 6.96 -6.80
N LYS A 202 -16.11 8.16 -6.27
CA LYS A 202 -16.82 9.22 -7.01
C LYS A 202 -15.91 10.06 -7.91
N ASN A 203 -14.68 10.31 -7.46
CA ASN A 203 -13.69 11.11 -8.18
C ASN A 203 -12.37 10.32 -8.23
N PRO A 204 -12.07 9.65 -9.36
CA PRO A 204 -10.88 8.83 -9.52
C PRO A 204 -9.57 9.57 -9.24
N CYS A 205 -9.37 10.74 -9.85
CA CYS A 205 -8.11 11.49 -9.73
C CYS A 205 -7.85 11.97 -8.30
N THR A 206 -8.91 12.41 -7.61
CA THR A 206 -8.81 12.83 -6.20
C THR A 206 -8.54 11.63 -5.30
N PHE A 207 -9.14 10.46 -5.59
CA PHE A 207 -8.91 9.26 -4.82
C PHE A 207 -7.46 8.77 -4.91
N CYS A 208 -6.90 8.63 -6.11
CA CYS A 208 -5.50 8.18 -6.27
C CYS A 208 -4.53 9.14 -5.58
N SER A 209 -4.68 10.45 -5.82
CA SER A 209 -3.81 11.47 -5.21
C SER A 209 -3.88 11.43 -3.66
N ALA A 210 -5.10 11.35 -3.11
CA ALA A 210 -5.30 11.21 -1.67
C ALA A 210 -4.75 9.89 -1.13
N TRP A 211 -4.81 8.80 -1.92
CA TRP A 211 -4.30 7.50 -1.52
C TRP A 211 -2.77 7.52 -1.38
N TYR A 212 -2.04 8.02 -2.37
CA TYR A 212 -0.58 8.12 -2.30
C TYR A 212 -0.14 9.03 -1.15
N HIS A 213 -0.82 10.16 -0.94
CA HIS A 213 -0.56 11.06 0.18
C HIS A 213 -0.81 10.38 1.54
N TRP A 214 -1.94 9.70 1.69
CA TRP A 214 -2.27 8.94 2.90
C TRP A 214 -1.27 7.81 3.14
N TRP A 215 -0.94 7.01 2.13
CA TRP A 215 -0.01 5.90 2.23
C TRP A 215 1.38 6.39 2.68
N LYS A 216 1.85 7.50 2.10
CA LYS A 216 3.05 8.18 2.57
C LYS A 216 2.91 8.58 4.04
N SER A 217 1.82 9.23 4.43
CA SER A 217 1.62 9.72 5.81
C SER A 217 1.64 8.63 6.88
N VAL A 218 1.21 7.40 6.58
CA VAL A 218 1.14 6.30 7.57
C VAL A 218 2.47 5.57 7.76
N ASN A 219 3.45 5.79 6.87
CA ASN A 219 4.76 5.20 7.00
C ASN A 219 5.61 5.87 8.10
N PRO A 220 6.66 5.21 8.63
CA PRO A 220 7.56 5.80 9.60
C PRO A 220 8.29 7.03 9.07
N ALA A 221 8.70 7.94 9.98
CA ALA A 221 9.36 9.21 9.63
C ALA A 221 10.58 9.02 8.71
N TRP A 222 11.49 8.11 9.08
CA TRP A 222 12.70 7.81 8.30
C TRP A 222 12.39 7.43 6.84
N ARG A 223 11.22 6.85 6.59
CA ARG A 223 10.79 6.42 5.27
C ARG A 223 10.12 7.55 4.47
N ARG A 224 9.42 8.44 5.16
CA ARG A 224 8.70 9.59 4.57
C ARG A 224 9.62 10.76 4.24
N GLU A 225 10.71 10.91 4.98
CA GLU A 225 11.64 12.05 4.88
C GLU A 225 12.67 11.89 3.74
N ALA A 226 12.67 10.75 3.03
CA ALA A 226 13.56 10.47 1.91
C ALA A 226 13.23 11.21 0.59
N GLY A 227 12.27 12.13 0.61
CA GLY A 227 11.87 12.93 -0.54
C GLY A 227 10.43 12.63 -0.98
N ASP A 228 10.17 12.66 -2.28
CA ASP A 228 8.83 12.45 -2.83
C ASP A 228 8.38 10.99 -2.75
N VAL A 229 9.31 10.06 -2.94
CA VAL A 229 9.12 8.61 -2.87
C VAL A 229 9.48 8.10 -1.47
N LEU A 230 8.81 7.03 -1.02
CA LEU A 230 9.15 6.35 0.22
C LEU A 230 10.51 5.65 0.09
N ALA A 231 11.35 5.74 1.11
CA ALA A 231 12.61 4.98 1.13
C ALA A 231 12.33 3.47 1.08
N ILE A 232 13.11 2.73 0.27
CA ILE A 232 13.07 1.26 0.21
C ILE A 232 14.26 0.61 0.91
N GLU A 233 15.00 1.40 1.70
CA GLU A 233 16.14 0.97 2.51
C GLU A 233 16.27 1.87 3.74
N GLY A 234 16.88 1.35 4.80
CA GLY A 234 17.05 2.02 6.07
C GLY A 234 16.91 1.09 7.28
N ASP A 235 17.49 1.48 8.40
CA ASP A 235 17.47 0.77 9.69
C ASP A 235 16.49 1.39 10.69
N GLY A 236 15.55 2.18 10.18
CA GLY A 236 14.63 2.93 11.01
C GLY A 236 13.58 2.08 11.74
N ASN A 237 12.97 2.67 12.77
CA ASN A 237 12.06 1.97 13.66
C ASN A 237 10.68 1.69 13.01
N TRP A 238 10.31 0.41 12.91
CA TRP A 238 9.02 -0.08 12.38
C TRP A 238 7.89 -0.18 13.42
N SER A 239 8.16 0.10 14.70
CA SER A 239 7.18 -0.07 15.79
C SER A 239 5.84 0.64 15.57
N THR A 240 5.85 1.76 14.86
CA THR A 240 4.63 2.51 14.50
C THR A 240 3.71 1.76 13.53
N MET A 241 4.19 0.67 12.91
CA MET A 241 3.43 -0.21 12.03
C MET A 241 3.10 -1.57 12.67
N PHE A 242 3.58 -1.85 13.90
CA PHE A 242 3.25 -3.07 14.67
C PHE A 242 1.87 -3.00 15.29
N LEU A 243 0.91 -3.16 14.41
CA LEU A 243 -0.44 -2.73 14.65
C LEU A 243 -1.33 -3.90 14.15
N PRO A 244 -2.05 -4.63 15.04
CA PRO A 244 -2.85 -5.79 14.63
C PRO A 244 -4.22 -5.40 14.07
N GLY A 245 -4.79 -6.25 13.21
CA GLY A 245 -6.22 -6.30 12.97
C GLY A 245 -6.73 -5.45 11.79
N PRO A 246 -8.06 -5.48 11.59
CA PRO A 246 -8.69 -5.12 10.31
C PRO A 246 -8.62 -3.63 9.94
N ASN A 247 -8.18 -2.75 10.84
CA ASN A 247 -8.17 -1.30 10.61
C ASN A 247 -6.86 -0.77 9.98
N ARG A 248 -6.03 -1.66 9.44
CA ARG A 248 -4.63 -1.35 9.09
C ARG A 248 -4.26 -1.86 7.70
N PHE A 249 -3.41 -2.87 7.56
CA PHE A 249 -3.01 -3.40 6.26
C PHE A 249 -4.21 -3.93 5.45
N LEU A 250 -5.24 -4.48 6.09
CA LEU A 250 -6.51 -4.78 5.42
C LEU A 250 -7.13 -3.55 4.72
N ASN A 251 -7.04 -2.37 5.33
CA ASN A 251 -7.51 -1.14 4.68
C ASN A 251 -6.63 -0.75 3.49
N VAL A 252 -5.31 -0.97 3.59
CA VAL A 252 -4.35 -0.74 2.51
C VAL A 252 -4.66 -1.67 1.33
N LEU A 253 -4.81 -2.98 1.56
CA LEU A 253 -5.17 -3.98 0.55
C LEU A 253 -6.46 -3.62 -0.19
N GLY A 254 -7.54 -3.33 0.55
CA GLY A 254 -8.81 -2.94 -0.07
C GLY A 254 -8.70 -1.64 -0.87
N SER A 255 -7.87 -0.70 -0.42
CA SER A 255 -7.65 0.56 -1.13
C SER A 255 -6.74 0.44 -2.35
N LEU A 256 -5.80 -0.50 -2.38
CA LEU A 256 -5.00 -0.82 -3.56
C LEU A 256 -5.89 -1.29 -4.71
N LEU A 257 -6.93 -2.07 -4.44
CA LEU A 257 -7.91 -2.44 -5.48
C LEU A 257 -8.71 -1.24 -5.97
N GLY A 258 -9.01 -0.29 -5.09
CA GLY A 258 -9.60 0.99 -5.49
C GLY A 258 -8.70 1.81 -6.42
N VAL A 259 -7.38 1.82 -6.17
CA VAL A 259 -6.40 2.45 -7.07
C VAL A 259 -6.32 1.67 -8.39
N ARG A 260 -6.26 0.34 -8.35
CA ARG A 260 -6.28 -0.54 -9.53
C ARG A 260 -7.45 -0.23 -10.46
N ASP A 261 -8.65 -0.08 -9.91
CA ASP A 261 -9.85 0.13 -10.73
C ASP A 261 -9.80 1.44 -11.53
N ILE A 262 -8.93 2.37 -11.14
CA ILE A 262 -8.65 3.64 -11.82
C ILE A 262 -7.40 3.52 -12.72
N GLU A 263 -6.38 2.83 -12.23
CA GLU A 263 -5.01 2.77 -12.76
C GLU A 263 -4.65 1.35 -13.25
N ARG A 264 -5.60 0.61 -13.85
CA ARG A 264 -5.54 -0.86 -14.04
C ARG A 264 -4.31 -1.41 -14.76
N ASN A 265 -3.61 -0.57 -15.53
CA ASN A 265 -2.36 -0.91 -16.23
C ASN A 265 -1.22 0.09 -15.96
N ASP A 266 -1.41 1.00 -15.00
CA ASP A 266 -0.42 2.02 -14.67
C ASP A 266 0.73 1.39 -13.88
N GLU A 267 1.96 1.73 -14.25
CA GLU A 267 3.16 1.35 -13.52
C GLU A 267 3.10 1.83 -12.07
N LYS A 268 2.41 2.94 -11.80
CA LYS A 268 2.24 3.48 -10.44
C LYS A 268 1.52 2.52 -9.50
N TRP A 269 0.45 1.89 -9.96
CA TRP A 269 -0.27 0.90 -9.15
C TRP A 269 0.60 -0.32 -8.87
N ILE A 270 1.40 -0.77 -9.84
CA ILE A 270 2.34 -1.88 -9.67
C ILE A 270 3.41 -1.52 -8.64
N CYS A 271 3.99 -0.32 -8.75
CA CYS A 271 4.92 0.21 -7.76
C CYS A 271 4.29 0.28 -6.37
N ALA A 272 3.02 0.68 -6.27
CA ALA A 272 2.29 0.71 -5.00
C ALA A 272 2.11 -0.69 -4.40
N VAL A 273 1.76 -1.71 -5.20
CA VAL A 273 1.66 -3.10 -4.72
C VAL A 273 3.01 -3.59 -4.20
N ARG A 274 4.08 -3.39 -4.96
CA ARG A 274 5.44 -3.78 -4.57
C ARG A 274 5.93 -3.06 -3.32
N ASP A 275 5.68 -1.75 -3.23
CA ASP A 275 6.02 -0.96 -2.06
C ASP A 275 5.28 -1.45 -0.81
N VAL A 276 3.98 -1.73 -0.92
CA VAL A 276 3.19 -2.26 0.21
C VAL A 276 3.67 -3.66 0.58
N ARG A 277 3.95 -4.55 -0.38
CA ARG A 277 4.53 -5.88 -0.12
C ARG A 277 5.84 -5.78 0.66
N TRP A 278 6.77 -4.99 0.15
CA TRP A 278 8.05 -4.73 0.83
C TRP A 278 7.83 -4.17 2.23
N THR A 279 6.86 -3.27 2.40
CA THR A 279 6.54 -2.73 3.73
C THR A 279 6.10 -3.82 4.70
N VAL A 280 5.18 -4.68 4.28
CA VAL A 280 4.66 -5.76 5.13
C VAL A 280 5.77 -6.75 5.47
N SER A 281 6.62 -7.12 4.50
CA SER A 281 7.74 -8.05 4.75
C SER A 281 8.78 -7.46 5.71
N GLN A 282 9.10 -6.17 5.60
CA GLN A 282 10.01 -5.50 6.53
C GLN A 282 9.43 -5.38 7.93
N VAL A 283 8.12 -5.08 8.05
CA VAL A 283 7.42 -5.05 9.33
C VAL A 283 7.39 -6.45 9.95
N LEU A 284 7.17 -7.50 9.16
CA LEU A 284 7.22 -8.88 9.61
C LEU A 284 8.63 -9.27 10.09
N ALA A 285 9.67 -8.90 9.35
CA ALA A 285 11.06 -9.21 9.70
C ALA A 285 11.58 -8.44 10.93
N ALA A 286 11.00 -7.27 11.23
CA ALA A 286 11.40 -6.45 12.36
C ALA A 286 10.74 -6.85 13.70
N LYS A 287 9.89 -7.89 13.70
CA LYS A 287 9.19 -8.40 14.88
C LYS A 287 10.03 -9.40 15.67
#